data_AF-A0A2G9ZUL9-F1
#
_entry.id   AF-A0A2G9ZUL9-F1
#
_cell.length_a   1.000
_cell.length_b   1.000
_cell.length_c   1.000
_cell.angle_alpha   90.00
_cell.angle_beta   90.00
_cell.angle_gamma   90.00
#
_symmetry.space_group_name_H-M   'P 1'
#
loop_
_entity.id
_entity.type
_entity.pdbx_description
1 polymer ?
#
loop_
_entity_poly.entity_id
_entity_poly.type
_entity_poly.pdbx_seq_one_letter_code
_entity_poly.pdbx_strand_id
1 'polypeptide(L)'
;MLLCLANDGITLIMPFEAWAAALITVIFCTVFAFVIQTVAQRLTTPTRTALIFTAEPVFGALFAYFYGNEPLFTHHLIGGGLIFLGMVIAEIHPRT
;
A
#
# COMPACT_ATOMS: atom_id res chain seq x y z
N MET A 1 12.86 -10.07 -19.09
CA MET A 1 13.30 -8.97 -18.20
C MET A 1 14.62 -9.26 -17.48
N LEU A 2 15.01 -10.52 -17.23
CA LEU A 2 16.26 -10.87 -16.53
C LEU A 2 17.53 -10.98 -17.41
N LEU A 3 17.47 -10.70 -18.72
CA LEU A 3 18.64 -10.83 -19.61
C LEU A 3 19.37 -9.50 -19.93
N CYS A 4 18.93 -8.35 -19.40
CA CYS A 4 19.55 -7.03 -19.66
C CYS A 4 20.51 -6.54 -18.55
N LEU A 5 20.86 -7.36 -17.55
CA LEU A 5 21.74 -6.93 -16.45
C LEU A 5 23.22 -7.30 -16.65
N ALA A 6 23.59 -7.84 -17.81
CA ALA A 6 24.91 -8.44 -17.98
C ALA A 6 26.00 -7.49 -18.50
N ASN A 7 25.72 -6.23 -18.90
CA ASN A 7 26.77 -5.46 -19.59
C ASN A 7 26.86 -3.94 -19.44
N ASP A 8 25.97 -3.22 -18.76
CA ASP A 8 26.12 -1.76 -18.69
C ASP A 8 25.84 -1.24 -17.28
N GLY A 9 26.78 -0.46 -16.75
CA GLY A 9 26.66 0.17 -15.44
C GLY A 9 25.30 0.85 -15.26
N ILE A 10 24.78 0.83 -14.04
CA ILE A 10 23.50 1.44 -13.67
C ILE A 10 23.53 2.93 -14.07
N THR A 11 23.06 3.24 -15.28
CA THR A 11 22.92 4.60 -15.78
C THR A 11 21.57 5.10 -15.27
N LEU A 12 21.58 5.73 -14.10
CA LEU A 12 20.43 6.40 -13.46
C LEU A 12 20.05 7.68 -14.23
N ILE A 13 19.78 7.58 -15.53
CA ILE A 13 19.22 8.67 -16.31
C ILE A 13 17.69 8.56 -16.21
N MET A 14 17.17 9.01 -15.07
CA MET A 14 15.72 9.13 -14.85
C MET A 14 15.20 10.39 -15.56
N PRO A 15 14.07 10.32 -16.30
CA PRO A 15 13.47 11.50 -16.90
C PRO A 15 12.97 12.47 -15.82
N PHE A 16 12.89 13.76 -16.15
CA PHE A 16 12.39 14.80 -15.23
C PHE A 16 11.00 14.47 -14.66
N GLU A 17 10.15 13.83 -15.46
CA GLU A 17 8.83 13.37 -15.08
C GLU A 17 8.85 12.37 -13.90
N ALA A 18 9.83 11.46 -13.87
CA ALA A 18 9.98 10.50 -12.79
C ALA A 18 10.38 11.18 -11.47
N TRP A 19 11.24 12.20 -11.55
CA TRP A 19 11.58 13.03 -10.39
C TRP A 19 10.39 13.83 -9.89
N ALA A 20 9.60 14.42 -10.79
CA ALA A 20 8.38 15.13 -10.41
C ALA A 20 7.36 14.20 -9.74
N ALA A 21 7.14 13.00 -10.30
CA ALA A 21 6.26 11.98 -9.72
C ALA A 21 6.76 11.47 -8.35
N ALA A 22 8.07 11.30 -8.19
CA ALA A 22 8.65 10.94 -6.89
C ALA A 22 8.43 12.05 -5.86
N LEU A 23 8.66 13.31 -6.25
CA LEU A 23 8.60 14.46 -5.34
C LEU A 23 7.17 14.68 -4.83
N ILE A 24 6.16 14.57 -5.71
CA ILE A 24 4.76 14.66 -5.30
C ILE A 24 4.36 13.48 -4.38
N THR A 25 4.80 12.27 -4.70
CA THR A 25 4.51 11.08 -3.88
C THR A 25 5.13 11.18 -2.49
N VAL A 26 6.39 11.63 -2.41
CA VAL A 26 7.09 11.79 -1.12
C VAL A 26 6.40 12.83 -0.25
N ILE A 27 6.01 13.98 -0.81
CA ILE A 27 5.39 15.05 -0.02
C ILE A 27 4.01 14.64 0.48
N PHE A 28 3.14 14.17 -0.40
CA PHE A 28 1.73 13.93 -0.08
C PHE A 28 1.47 12.53 0.46
N CYS A 29 1.93 11.49 -0.25
CA CYS A 29 1.64 10.10 0.10
C CYS A 29 2.52 9.58 1.24
N THR A 30 3.72 10.14 1.45
CA THR A 30 4.62 9.70 2.52
C THR A 30 4.64 10.69 3.69
N VAL A 31 5.23 11.87 3.51
CA VAL A 31 5.50 12.80 4.62
C VAL A 31 4.19 13.26 5.27
N PHE A 32 3.27 13.79 4.48
CA PHE A 32 2.00 14.29 4.99
C PHE A 32 1.14 13.17 5.61
N ALA A 33 0.98 12.06 4.88
CA ALA A 33 0.20 10.92 5.37
C ALA A 33 0.76 10.35 6.69
N PHE A 34 2.07 10.14 6.79
CA PHE A 34 2.69 9.59 8.00
C PHE A 34 2.66 10.55 9.18
N VAL A 35 2.76 11.86 8.94
CA VAL A 35 2.58 12.86 10.00
C VAL A 35 1.18 12.78 10.57
N ILE A 36 0.15 12.78 9.70
CA ILE A 36 -1.24 12.65 10.14
C ILE A 36 -1.46 11.32 10.86
N GLN A 37 -0.95 10.22 10.31
CA GLN A 37 -1.04 8.89 10.89
C GLN A 37 -0.43 8.87 12.29
N THR A 38 0.75 9.46 12.47
CA THR A 38 1.44 9.54 13.77
C THR A 38 0.66 10.39 14.78
N VAL A 39 0.07 11.51 14.34
CA VAL A 39 -0.75 12.37 15.21
C VAL A 39 -2.06 11.66 15.58
N ALA A 40 -2.76 11.06 14.62
CA ALA A 40 -4.00 10.34 14.84
C ALA A 40 -3.80 9.11 15.75
N GLN A 41 -2.69 8.40 15.60
CA GLN A 41 -2.31 7.29 16.48
C GLN A 41 -2.18 7.70 17.94
N ARG A 42 -1.75 8.93 18.24
CA ARG A 42 -1.67 9.43 19.62
C ARG A 42 -3.04 9.71 20.24
N LEU A 43 -4.03 9.98 19.39
CA LEU A 43 -5.40 10.30 19.81
C LEU A 43 -6.32 9.06 19.85
N THR A 44 -5.84 7.90 19.42
CA THR A 44 -6.65 6.68 19.26
C THR A 44 -6.00 5.48 19.92
N THR A 45 -6.79 4.50 20.37
CA THR A 45 -6.27 3.26 20.96
C THR A 45 -5.54 2.40 19.90
N PRO A 46 -4.50 1.64 20.27
CA PRO A 46 -3.78 0.75 19.36
C PRO A 46 -4.67 -0.21 18.56
N THR A 47 -5.73 -0.75 19.18
CA THR A 47 -6.69 -1.64 18.52
C THR A 47 -7.43 -0.95 17.38
N ARG A 48 -7.98 0.25 17.62
CA ARG A 48 -8.63 1.05 16.57
C ARG A 48 -7.69 1.48 15.45
N THR A 49 -6.43 1.77 15.78
CA THR A 49 -5.42 2.06 14.75
C THR A 49 -5.13 0.81 13.90
N ALA A 50 -4.97 -0.36 14.53
CA ALA A 50 -4.75 -1.61 13.83
C ALA A 50 -5.93 -1.94 12.89
N LEU A 51 -7.16 -1.74 13.34
CA LEU A 51 -8.38 -1.80 12.52
C LEU A 51 -8.33 -0.93 11.27
N ILE A 52 -7.84 0.30 11.41
CA ILE A 52 -7.78 1.23 10.29
C ILE A 52 -6.72 0.78 9.29
N PHE A 53 -5.56 0.28 9.74
CA PHE A 53 -4.52 -0.24 8.84
C PHE A 53 -4.89 -1.56 8.20
N THR A 54 -5.68 -2.40 8.86
CA THR A 54 -6.23 -3.58 8.19
C THR A 54 -7.23 -3.19 7.10
N ALA A 55 -7.85 -2.02 7.13
CA ALA A 55 -8.67 -1.56 6.02
C ALA A 55 -7.85 -1.13 4.78
N GLU A 56 -6.57 -0.78 4.92
CA GLU A 56 -5.74 -0.27 3.82
C GLU A 56 -5.68 -1.22 2.61
N PRO A 57 -5.45 -2.54 2.74
CA PRO A 57 -5.36 -3.42 1.58
C PRO A 57 -6.72 -3.68 0.93
N VAL A 58 -7.83 -3.50 1.66
CA VAL A 58 -9.18 -3.54 1.07
C VAL A 58 -9.37 -2.35 0.13
N PHE A 59 -9.01 -1.14 0.58
CA PHE A 59 -9.02 0.03 -0.29
C PHE A 59 -8.02 -0.10 -1.44
N GLY A 60 -6.82 -0.64 -1.19
CA GLY A 60 -5.83 -0.92 -2.23
C GLY A 60 -6.38 -1.81 -3.34
N ALA A 61 -7.05 -2.91 -2.98
CA ALA A 61 -7.71 -3.80 -3.94
C ALA A 61 -8.84 -3.11 -4.71
N LEU A 62 -9.64 -2.26 -4.04
CA LEU A 62 -10.71 -1.49 -4.67
C LEU A 62 -10.14 -0.48 -5.69
N PHE A 63 -9.10 0.28 -5.31
CA PHE A 63 -8.46 1.24 -6.21
C PHE A 63 -7.74 0.57 -7.38
N ALA A 64 -7.09 -0.58 -7.16
CA ALA A 64 -6.46 -1.35 -8.23
C ALA A 64 -7.47 -1.79 -9.29
N TYR A 65 -8.66 -2.23 -8.87
CA TYR A 65 -9.73 -2.62 -9.79
C TYR A 65 -10.39 -1.40 -10.48
N PHE A 66 -10.86 -0.41 -9.70
CA PHE A 66 -11.66 0.69 -10.25
C PHE A 66 -10.84 1.75 -10.98
N TYR A 67 -9.66 2.09 -10.47
CA TYR A 67 -8.81 3.14 -11.02
C TYR A 67 -7.64 2.57 -11.84
N GLY A 68 -7.03 1.49 -11.36
CA GLY A 68 -5.93 0.80 -12.04
C GLY A 68 -6.37 0.00 -13.28
N ASN A 69 -7.67 -0.26 -13.45
CA ASN A 69 -8.22 -1.16 -14.48
C ASN A 69 -7.53 -2.55 -14.48
N GLU A 70 -7.01 -3.00 -13.33
CA GLU A 70 -6.36 -4.29 -13.24
C GLU A 70 -7.40 -5.41 -13.33
N PRO A 71 -7.22 -6.40 -14.22
CA PRO A 71 -8.15 -7.51 -14.35
C PRO A 71 -8.23 -8.32 -13.06
N LEU A 72 -9.44 -8.47 -12.51
CA LEU A 72 -9.71 -9.35 -11.38
C LEU A 72 -9.75 -10.80 -11.85
N PHE A 73 -8.59 -11.44 -11.86
CA PHE A 73 -8.50 -12.88 -12.02
C PHE A 73 -8.86 -13.62 -10.73
N THR A 74 -9.24 -14.88 -10.86
CA THR A 74 -9.64 -15.73 -9.73
C THR A 74 -8.56 -15.81 -8.64
N HIS A 75 -7.28 -15.74 -9.00
CA HIS A 75 -6.18 -15.74 -8.03
C HIS A 75 -6.09 -14.44 -7.22
N HIS A 76 -6.42 -13.27 -7.81
CA HIS A 76 -6.53 -12.00 -7.08
C HIS A 76 -7.66 -12.05 -6.06
N LEU A 77 -8.79 -12.68 -6.40
CA LEU A 77 -9.92 -12.86 -5.48
C LEU A 77 -9.59 -13.79 -4.32
N ILE A 78 -8.87 -14.90 -4.58
CA ILE A 78 -8.43 -15.83 -3.53
C ILE A 78 -7.41 -15.14 -2.61
N GLY A 79 -6.41 -14.46 -3.17
CA GLY A 79 -5.40 -13.73 -2.40
C GLY A 79 -6.00 -12.59 -1.59
N GLY A 80 -6.82 -11.75 -2.21
CA GLY A 80 -7.54 -10.67 -1.53
C GLY A 80 -8.50 -11.18 -0.46
N GLY A 81 -9.20 -12.29 -0.73
CA GLY A 81 -10.06 -12.97 0.23
C GLY A 81 -9.32 -13.49 1.45
N LEU A 82 -8.14 -14.10 1.25
CA LEU A 82 -7.27 -14.56 2.35
C LEU A 82 -6.75 -13.40 3.20
N ILE A 83 -6.33 -12.29 2.56
CA ILE A 83 -5.90 -11.08 3.26
C ILE A 83 -7.05 -10.52 4.10
N PHE A 84 -8.24 -10.38 3.52
CA PHE A 84 -9.44 -9.91 4.21
C PHE A 84 -9.83 -10.81 5.39
N LEU A 85 -9.84 -12.13 5.20
CA LEU A 85 -10.08 -13.11 6.26
C LEU A 85 -9.06 -12.99 7.39
N GLY A 86 -7.77 -12.87 7.05
CA GLY A 86 -6.69 -12.68 8.03
C GLY A 86 -6.90 -11.43 8.87
N MET A 87 -7.35 -10.33 8.27
CA MET A 87 -7.66 -9.07 8.97
C MET A 87 -8.85 -9.21 9.90
N VAL A 88 -9.94 -9.81 9.42
CA VAL A 88 -11.14 -10.04 10.23
C VAL A 88 -10.79 -10.91 11.43
N ILE A 89 -10.02 -12.00 11.24
CA ILE A 89 -9.58 -12.86 12.33
C ILE A 89 -8.66 -12.10 13.31
N ALA A 90 -7.72 -11.30 12.81
CA ALA A 90 -6.82 -10.50 13.64
C ALA A 90 -7.56 -9.49 14.52
N GLU A 91 -8.68 -8.96 14.03
CA GLU A 91 -9.53 -8.05 14.79
C GLU A 91 -10.36 -8.75 15.87
N ILE A 92 -11.01 -9.87 15.51
CA ILE A 92 -11.90 -10.59 16.44
C ILE A 92 -11.11 -11.28 17.56
N HIS A 93 -9.78 -11.34 17.47
CA HIS A 93 -8.91 -11.80 18.54
C HIS A 93 -8.28 -10.61 19.29
N PRO A 94 -9.04 -9.87 20.12
CA PRO A 94 -8.46 -8.85 20.98
C PRO A 94 -7.48 -9.54 21.93
N ARG A 95 -6.19 -9.25 21.74
CA ARG A 95 -5.16 -9.63 22.71
C ARG A 95 -5.42 -8.82 23.98
N THR A 96 -6.02 -9.47 24.97
CA THR A 96 -6.07 -9.05 26.38
C THR A 96 -4.68 -8.75 26.91
#